data_AF-A0A537N919-F1
#
_entry.id   AF-A0A537N919-F1
#
_cell.length_a   1.000
_cell.length_b   1.000
_cell.length_c   1.000
_cell.angle_alpha   90.00
_cell.angle_beta   90.00
_cell.angle_gamma   90.00
#
_symmetry.space_group_name_H-M   'P 1'
#
loop_
_entity.id
_entity.type
_entity.pdbx_description
1 polymer ?
#
loop_
_entity_poly.entity_id
_entity_poly.type
_entity_poly.pdbx_seq_one_letter_code
_entity_poly.pdbx_strand_id
1 'polypeptide(L)'
;YAELHANFGGIVDESYKARVWIVSPTTMMATLNTVRAVLKDVQMREQAGEIQKLVALMMGDTRRLQERVDNLKRHFTQTEKDLREIDTSTVQIMRRGERIQSVELGEQPEALPKP
;
A
#
# COMPACT_ATOMS: atom_id res chain seq x y z
N TYR A 1 54.81 11.04 12.21
CA TYR A 1 54.29 9.99 11.31
C TYR A 1 55.11 9.90 10.05
N ALA A 2 55.08 10.89 9.14
CA ALA A 2 55.87 10.86 7.90
C ALA A 2 57.38 10.69 8.16
N GLU A 3 57.96 11.42 9.12
CA GLU A 3 59.36 11.25 9.51
C GLU A 3 59.67 9.89 10.14
N LEU A 4 58.71 9.28 10.83
CA LEU A 4 58.87 7.97 11.48
C LEU A 4 58.88 6.86 10.43
N HIS A 5 58.01 6.96 9.43
CA HIS A 5 58.01 6.05 8.28
C HIS A 5 59.21 6.26 7.35
N ALA A 6 59.72 7.49 7.22
CA ALA A 6 60.86 7.79 6.36
C ALA A 6 62.21 7.37 6.96
N ASN A 7 62.40 7.58 8.27
CA ASN A 7 63.69 7.41 8.93
C ASN A 7 63.78 6.19 9.86
N PHE A 8 62.65 5.57 10.22
CA PHE A 8 62.60 4.51 11.24
C PHE A 8 61.73 3.32 10.80
N GLY A 9 61.90 2.85 9.56
CA GLY A 9 61.16 1.72 9.00
C GLY A 9 61.23 0.43 9.83
N GLY A 10 62.36 0.12 10.46
CA GLY A 10 62.49 -1.06 11.32
C GLY A 10 61.57 -1.06 12.55
N ILE A 11 61.25 0.12 13.11
CA ILE A 11 60.28 0.24 14.21
C ILE A 11 58.86 0.01 13.70
N VAL A 12 58.56 0.48 12.49
CA VAL A 12 57.27 0.26 11.82
C VAL A 12 57.05 -1.22 11.53
N ASP A 13 58.07 -1.92 11.05
CA ASP A 13 57.97 -3.37 10.78
C ASP A 13 57.74 -4.16 12.07
N GLU A 14 58.45 -3.80 13.15
CA GLU A 14 58.26 -4.44 14.45
C GLU A 14 56.87 -4.13 15.03
N SER A 15 56.34 -2.92 14.82
CA SER A 15 54.98 -2.59 15.24
C SER A 15 53.95 -3.45 14.50
N TYR A 16 54.12 -3.68 13.19
CA TYR A 16 53.24 -4.58 12.45
C TYR A 16 53.31 -6.03 12.94
N LYS A 17 54.50 -6.55 13.26
CA LYS A 17 54.64 -7.89 13.86
C LYS A 17 53.95 -7.98 15.22
N ALA A 18 54.00 -6.90 16.01
CA ALA A 18 53.31 -6.77 17.29
C ALA A 18 51.79 -6.46 17.15
N ARG A 19 51.25 -6.39 15.93
CA ARG A 19 49.85 -6.01 15.63
C ARG A 19 49.48 -4.61 16.12
N VAL A 20 50.46 -3.70 16.17
CA VAL A 20 50.30 -2.30 16.53
C VAL A 20 50.48 -1.43 15.29
N TRP A 21 49.42 -0.72 14.90
CA TRP A 21 49.49 0.28 13.83
C TRP A 21 49.84 1.65 14.42
N ILE A 22 50.98 2.18 14.00
CA ILE A 22 51.34 3.58 14.26
C ILE A 22 50.46 4.44 13.35
N VAL A 23 49.86 5.50 13.90
CA VAL A 23 48.97 6.40 13.17
C VAL A 23 49.27 7.86 13.50
N SER A 24 48.99 8.75 12.56
CA SER A 24 48.88 10.18 12.86
C SER A 24 47.45 10.52 13.32
N PRO A 25 47.21 11.70 13.93
CA PRO A 25 45.85 12.14 14.26
C PRO A 25 44.88 12.09 13.06
N THR A 26 45.34 12.43 11.85
CA THR A 26 44.49 12.40 10.65
C THR A 26 44.24 10.99 10.16
N THR A 27 45.25 10.12 10.16
CA THR A 27 45.11 8.71 9.79
C THR A 27 44.21 7.96 10.77
N MET A 28 44.36 8.21 12.07
CA MET A 28 43.48 7.65 13.11
C MET A 28 42.03 8.07 12.91
N MET A 29 41.79 9.37 12.69
CA MET A 29 40.44 9.88 12.44
C MET A 29 39.84 9.32 11.15
N ALA A 30 40.65 9.16 10.09
CA ALA A 30 40.21 8.51 8.86
C ALA A 30 39.79 7.05 9.12
N THR A 31 40.63 6.26 9.81
CA THR A 31 40.31 4.87 10.15
C THR A 31 39.06 4.78 11.03
N LEU A 32 38.93 5.64 12.04
CA LEU A 32 37.76 5.65 12.91
C LEU A 32 36.47 5.98 12.15
N ASN A 33 36.53 6.98 11.26
CA ASN A 33 35.39 7.35 10.41
C ASN A 33 35.01 6.21 9.45
N THR A 34 35.99 5.53 8.85
CA THR A 34 35.73 4.36 8.00
C THR A 34 35.06 3.24 8.80
N VAL A 35 35.57 2.89 9.98
CA VAL A 35 34.96 1.88 10.85
C VAL A 35 33.53 2.29 11.24
N ARG A 36 33.32 3.55 11.61
CA ARG A 36 32.00 4.09 11.95
C ARG A 36 31.02 3.99 10.78
N ALA A 37 31.47 4.32 9.57
CA ALA A 37 30.66 4.21 8.36
C ALA A 37 30.27 2.76 8.06
N VAL A 38 31.21 1.82 8.19
CA VAL A 38 30.96 0.39 8.00
C VAL A 38 29.97 -0.14 9.04
N LEU A 39 30.14 0.19 10.33
CA LEU A 39 29.22 -0.25 11.39
C LEU A 39 27.80 0.31 11.16
N LYS A 40 27.68 1.55 10.71
CA LYS A 40 26.39 2.16 10.36
C LYS A 40 25.74 1.48 9.15
N ASP A 41 26.52 1.11 8.13
CA ASP A 41 26.01 0.40 6.95
C ASP A 41 25.46 -0.98 7.31
N VAL A 42 26.15 -1.72 8.20
CA VAL A 42 25.66 -3.02 8.70
C VAL A 42 24.31 -2.87 9.40
N GLN A 43 24.17 -1.91 10.32
CA GLN A 43 22.91 -1.64 11.01
C GLN A 43 21.79 -1.21 10.05
N MET A 44 22.09 -0.38 9.06
CA MET A 44 21.11 0.04 8.04
C MET A 44 20.64 -1.14 7.17
N ARG A 45 21.54 -2.07 6.82
CA ARG A 45 21.19 -3.27 6.04
C ARG A 45 20.27 -4.21 6.80
N GLU A 46 20.47 -4.36 8.11
CA GLU A 46 19.55 -5.15 8.97
C GLU A 46 18.13 -4.56 8.94
N GLN A 47 18.00 -3.23 9.08
CA GLN A 47 16.68 -2.56 9.04
C GLN A 47 16.04 -2.56 7.64
N ALA A 48 16.82 -2.52 6.57
CA ALA A 48 16.29 -2.60 5.21
C ALA A 48 15.50 -3.90 4.97
N GLY A 49 15.95 -5.02 5.55
CA GLY A 49 15.23 -6.30 5.49
C GLY A 49 13.90 -6.26 6.24
N GLU A 50 13.84 -5.60 7.40
CA GLU A 50 12.59 -5.43 8.15
C GLU A 50 11.59 -4.56 7.40
N ILE A 51 12.04 -3.47 6.79
CA ILE A 51 11.20 -2.60 5.95
C ILE A 51 10.61 -3.41 4.78
N GLN A 52 11.43 -4.21 4.09
CA GLN A 52 10.94 -5.05 2.99
C GLN A 52 9.86 -6.04 3.44
N LYS A 53 10.02 -6.65 4.62
CA LYS A 53 9.02 -7.55 5.20
C LYS A 53 7.71 -6.81 5.52
N LEU A 54 7.78 -5.61 6.09
CA LEU A 54 6.62 -4.78 6.38
C LEU A 54 5.89 -4.37 5.09
N VAL A 55 6.62 -3.97 4.05
CA VAL A 55 6.04 -3.66 2.74
C VAL A 55 5.33 -4.87 2.15
N ALA A 56 5.93 -6.06 2.22
CA ALA A 56 5.30 -7.29 1.73
C ALA A 56 3.99 -7.61 2.49
N LEU A 57 3.98 -7.43 3.81
CA LEU A 57 2.77 -7.57 4.63
C LEU A 57 1.68 -6.57 4.22
N MET A 58 2.04 -5.29 4.06
CA MET A 58 1.12 -4.25 3.62
C MET A 58 0.54 -4.52 2.23
N MET A 59 1.33 -5.05 1.30
CA MET A 59 0.84 -5.46 -0.02
C MET A 59 -0.17 -6.60 0.08
N GLY A 60 0.06 -7.57 0.98
CA GLY A 60 -0.90 -8.63 1.28
C GLY A 60 -2.22 -8.08 1.84
N ASP A 61 -2.15 -7.14 2.78
CA ASP A 61 -3.32 -6.46 3.34
C ASP A 61 -4.12 -5.71 2.26
N THR A 62 -3.41 -4.98 1.40
CA THR A 62 -4.01 -4.22 0.30
C THR A 62 -4.76 -5.14 -0.66
N ARG A 63 -4.19 -6.31 -1.01
CA ARG A 63 -4.86 -7.29 -1.87
C ARG A 63 -6.13 -7.85 -1.23
N ARG A 64 -6.08 -8.21 0.06
CA ARG A 64 -7.26 -8.69 0.80
C ARG A 64 -8.36 -7.63 0.89
N LEU A 65 -7.98 -6.36 1.06
CA LEU A 65 -8.93 -5.25 1.04
C LEU A 65 -9.57 -5.10 -0.34
N GLN A 66 -8.78 -5.17 -1.41
CA GLN A 66 -9.29 -5.08 -2.78
C GLN A 66 -10.33 -6.17 -3.07
N GLU A 67 -10.06 -7.43 -2.71
CA GLU A 67 -11.02 -8.53 -2.88
C GLU A 67 -12.34 -8.29 -2.12
N ARG A 68 -12.27 -7.74 -0.91
CA ARG A 68 -13.47 -7.37 -0.12
C ARG A 68 -14.27 -6.25 -0.76
N VAL A 69 -13.58 -5.22 -1.28
CA VAL A 69 -14.21 -4.10 -2.00
C VAL A 69 -14.88 -4.59 -3.27
N ASP A 70 -14.23 -5.49 -4.03
CA ASP A 70 -14.80 -6.06 -5.25
C ASP A 70 -16.06 -6.89 -4.95
N ASN A 71 -16.05 -7.69 -3.87
CA ASN A 71 -17.24 -8.41 -3.42
C ASN A 71 -18.36 -7.45 -3.02
N LEU A 72 -18.05 -6.39 -2.27
CA LEU A 72 -19.02 -5.37 -1.90
C LEU A 72 -19.63 -4.69 -3.13
N LYS A 73 -18.80 -4.35 -4.13
CA LYS A 73 -19.25 -3.76 -5.38
C LYS A 73 -20.24 -4.66 -6.12
N ARG A 74 -19.97 -5.98 -6.20
CA ARG A 74 -20.89 -6.95 -6.81
C ARG A 74 -22.25 -6.96 -6.09
N HIS A 75 -22.24 -6.98 -4.76
CA HIS A 75 -23.48 -6.92 -3.98
C HIS A 75 -24.26 -5.63 -4.22
N PHE A 76 -23.60 -4.48 -4.25
CA PHE A 76 -24.25 -3.20 -4.53
C PHE A 76 -24.89 -3.15 -5.91
N THR A 77 -24.21 -3.64 -6.95
CA THR A 77 -24.79 -3.71 -8.30
C THR A 77 -26.03 -4.60 -8.34
N GLN A 78 -26.01 -5.72 -7.60
CA GLN A 78 -27.19 -6.58 -7.47
C GLN A 78 -28.33 -5.84 -6.76
N THR A 79 -28.07 -5.21 -5.62
CA THR A 79 -29.08 -4.43 -4.88
C THR A 79 -29.67 -3.30 -5.72
N GLU A 80 -28.86 -2.63 -6.53
CA GLU A 80 -29.33 -1.58 -7.46
C GLU A 80 -30.25 -2.13 -8.55
N LYS A 81 -29.98 -3.35 -9.04
CA LYS A 81 -30.87 -4.04 -9.98
C LYS A 81 -32.20 -4.40 -9.31
N ASP A 82 -32.14 -4.97 -8.11
CA ASP A 82 -33.32 -5.38 -7.35
C ASP A 82 -34.21 -4.15 -7.04
N LEU A 83 -33.61 -3.02 -6.65
CA LEU A 83 -34.34 -1.77 -6.40
C LEU A 83 -35.07 -1.26 -7.65
N ARG A 84 -34.44 -1.34 -8.83
CA ARG A 84 -35.08 -0.94 -10.10
C ARG A 84 -36.26 -1.84 -10.46
N GLU A 85 -36.17 -3.14 -10.17
CA GLU A 85 -37.26 -4.09 -10.38
C GLU A 85 -38.44 -3.79 -9.44
N ILE A 86 -38.16 -3.44 -8.19
CA ILE A 86 -39.17 -3.00 -7.20
C ILE A 86 -39.86 -1.72 -7.67
N ASP A 87 -39.10 -0.71 -8.10
CA ASP A 87 -39.65 0.56 -8.59
C ASP A 87 -40.57 0.35 -9.80
N THR A 88 -40.10 -0.45 -10.78
CA THR A 88 -40.89 -0.82 -11.96
C THR A 88 -42.21 -1.49 -11.57
N SER A 89 -42.16 -2.44 -10.64
CA SER A 89 -43.34 -3.14 -10.15
C SER A 89 -44.30 -2.20 -9.42
N THR A 90 -43.76 -1.27 -8.63
CA THR A 90 -44.54 -0.25 -7.90
C THR A 90 -45.30 0.64 -8.87
N VAL A 91 -44.65 1.15 -9.92
CA VAL A 91 -45.30 1.97 -10.96
C VAL A 91 -46.42 1.20 -11.66
N GLN A 92 -46.21 -0.08 -11.98
CA GLN A 92 -47.25 -0.91 -12.60
C GLN A 92 -48.45 -1.13 -11.67
N ILE A 93 -48.20 -1.39 -10.38
CA ILE A 93 -49.25 -1.57 -9.37
C ILE A 93 -50.06 -0.27 -9.21
N MET A 94 -49.39 0.88 -9.11
CA MET A 94 -50.07 2.19 -9.02
C MET A 94 -50.97 2.45 -10.22
N ARG A 95 -50.47 2.28 -11.45
CA ARG A 95 -51.27 2.42 -12.68
C ARG A 95 -52.47 1.48 -12.72
N ARG A 96 -52.33 0.27 -12.17
CA ARG A 96 -53.44 -0.70 -12.08
C ARG A 96 -54.48 -0.26 -11.04
N GLY A 97 -54.04 0.27 -9.91
CA GLY A 97 -54.90 0.85 -8.88
C GLY A 97 -55.72 2.03 -9.40
N GLU A 98 -55.08 2.97 -10.09
CA GLU A 98 -55.75 4.12 -10.74
C GLU A 98 -56.84 3.66 -11.73
N ARG A 99 -56.53 2.64 -12.56
CA ARG A 99 -57.51 2.04 -13.47
C ARG A 99 -58.69 1.41 -12.74
N ILE A 100 -58.45 0.64 -11.67
CA ILE A 100 -59.53 0.03 -10.89
C ILE A 100 -60.42 1.12 -10.28
N GLN A 101 -59.81 2.16 -9.69
CA GLN A 101 -60.54 3.29 -9.12
C GLN A 101 -61.40 4.00 -10.18
N SER A 102 -60.88 4.23 -11.39
CA SER A 102 -61.66 4.84 -12.49
C SER A 102 -62.86 3.99 -12.94
N VAL A 103 -62.71 2.65 -12.94
CA VAL A 103 -63.79 1.71 -13.29
C VAL A 103 -64.84 1.64 -12.18
N GLU A 104 -64.44 1.66 -10.91
CA GLU A 104 -65.37 1.68 -9.76
C GLU A 104 -66.15 3.00 -9.66
N LEU A 105 -65.57 4.12 -10.09
CA LEU A 105 -66.24 5.43 -10.14
C LEU A 105 -67.25 5.58 -11.29
N GLY A 106 -67.40 4.56 -12.15
CA GLY A 106 -68.41 4.55 -13.21
C GLY A 106 -68.05 5.38 -14.45
N GLU A 107 -66.80 5.83 -14.59
CA GLU A 107 -66.33 6.45 -15.83
C GLU A 107 -66.00 5.35 -16.85
N GLN A 108 -66.95 5.01 -17.72
CA GLN A 108 -66.65 4.23 -18.92
C GLN A 108 -65.67 5.04 -19.78
N PRO A 109 -64.47 4.51 -20.11
CA PRO A 109 -63.62 5.17 -21.09
C PRO A 109 -64.36 5.13 -22.42
N GLU A 110 -64.77 6.31 -22.87
CA GLU A 110 -65.40 6.55 -24.17
C GLU A 110 -64.52 5.90 -25.24
N ALA A 111 -65.06 4.87 -25.89
CA ALA A 111 -64.37 4.14 -26.92
C ALA A 111 -64.06 5.11 -28.07
N LEU A 112 -62.79 5.47 -28.22
CA LEU A 112 -62.34 6.28 -29.35
C LEU A 112 -62.74 5.60 -30.66
N PRO A 113 -63.40 6.31 -31.59
CA PRO A 113 -63.85 5.73 -32.84
C PRO A 113 -62.66 5.41 -33.72
N LYS A 114 -62.72 4.26 -34.41
CA LYS A 114 -61.75 3.87 -35.44
C LYS A 114 -61.82 4.85 -36.62
N PRO A 115 -60.66 5.34 -37.08
CA PRO A 115 -60.33 5.39 -38.50
C PRO A 115 -59.24 4.38 -38.86
#